data_AF-A0A178KAG0-F1
#
_entry.id   AF-A0A178KAG0-F1
#
_cell.length_a   1.000
_cell.length_b   1.000
_cell.length_c   1.000
_cell.angle_alpha   90.00
_cell.angle_beta   90.00
_cell.angle_gamma   90.00
#
_symmetry.space_group_name_H-M   'P 1'
#
loop_
_entity.id
_entity.type
_entity.pdbx_description
1 polymer ?
#
loop_
_entity_poly.entity_id
_entity_poly.type
_entity_poly.pdbx_seq_one_letter_code
_entity_poly.pdbx_strand_id
1 'polypeptide(L)'
;MKFFYERTESEREICVVIKPHSLYLMFGMLAVWLLNDFMLQSAPVAQILMPAFLVFIAVRFFTIIKVHREILVALKQGRVKTQGSKFSFNNPLTYVIQKEQPASQSQTHDE
;
A
#
# COMPACT_ATOMS: atom_id res chain seq x y z
N MET A 1 -3.93 -7.55 -6.39
CA MET A 1 -3.08 -8.54 -5.68
C MET A 1 -3.18 -8.29 -4.19
N LYS A 2 -3.95 -9.11 -3.43
CA LYS A 2 -4.21 -8.93 -1.99
C LYS A 2 -2.97 -8.90 -1.09
N PHE A 3 -1.79 -9.18 -1.64
CA PHE A 3 -0.51 -9.20 -0.95
C PHE A 3 0.03 -7.80 -0.57
N PHE A 4 -0.17 -6.78 -1.41
CA PHE A 4 0.35 -5.43 -1.18
C PHE A 4 -0.70 -4.49 -0.59
N TYR A 5 -1.91 -4.60 -1.10
CA TYR A 5 -3.06 -3.82 -0.64
C TYR A 5 -4.34 -4.58 -0.93
N GLU A 6 -5.37 -4.25 -0.18
CA GLU A 6 -6.74 -4.71 -0.39
C GLU A 6 -7.60 -3.47 -0.64
N ARG A 7 -8.39 -3.50 -1.71
CA ARG A 7 -9.31 -2.41 -2.09
C ARG A 7 -10.72 -2.97 -2.03
N THR A 8 -11.55 -2.34 -1.21
CA THR A 8 -12.97 -2.63 -1.11
C THR A 8 -13.72 -1.38 -1.53
N GLU A 9 -14.61 -1.52 -2.50
CA GLU A 9 -15.40 -0.41 -3.02
C GLU A 9 -16.86 -0.61 -2.62
N SER A 10 -17.43 0.39 -1.96
CA SER A 10 -18.84 0.49 -1.60
C SER A 10 -19.48 1.64 -2.38
N GLU A 11 -20.80 1.78 -2.29
CA GLU A 11 -21.55 2.87 -2.93
C GLU A 11 -21.12 4.26 -2.42
N ARG A 12 -20.71 4.34 -1.14
CA ARG A 12 -20.40 5.62 -0.46
C ARG A 12 -18.90 5.87 -0.26
N GLU A 13 -18.10 4.82 -0.24
CA GLU A 13 -16.69 4.92 0.13
C GLU A 13 -15.81 3.90 -0.59
N ILE A 14 -14.53 4.24 -0.72
CA ILE A 14 -13.48 3.35 -1.18
C ILE A 14 -12.53 3.14 0.00
N CYS A 15 -12.43 1.90 0.47
CA CYS A 15 -11.53 1.51 1.53
C CYS A 15 -10.29 0.85 0.92
N VAL A 16 -9.11 1.36 1.27
CA VAL A 16 -7.82 0.85 0.83
C VAL A 16 -7.00 0.47 2.05
N VAL A 17 -6.77 -0.83 2.24
CA VAL A 17 -5.94 -1.37 3.32
C VAL A 17 -4.56 -1.69 2.75
N ILE A 18 -3.52 -1.04 3.26
CA ILE A 18 -2.13 -1.33 2.91
C ILE A 18 -1.62 -2.46 3.80
N LYS A 19 -1.32 -3.61 3.21
CA LYS A 19 -0.89 -4.80 3.96
C LYS A 19 0.59 -4.68 4.33
N PRO A 20 0.98 -4.96 5.59
CA PRO A 20 2.35 -4.81 6.02
C PRO A 20 3.27 -5.96 5.55
N HIS A 21 2.72 -7.05 5.00
CA HIS A 21 3.47 -8.25 4.59
C HIS A 21 4.64 -7.93 3.66
N SER A 22 4.45 -7.07 2.66
CA SER A 22 5.51 -6.69 1.74
C SER A 22 6.67 -5.96 2.42
N LEU A 23 6.40 -5.24 3.51
CA LEU A 23 7.40 -4.54 4.30
C LEU A 23 8.18 -5.52 5.17
N TYR A 24 7.50 -6.46 5.82
CA TYR A 24 8.16 -7.52 6.58
C TYR A 24 9.00 -8.44 5.69
N LEU A 25 8.55 -8.71 4.47
CA LEU A 25 9.34 -9.45 3.50
C LEU A 25 10.63 -8.70 3.15
N MET A 26 10.59 -7.37 3.00
CA MET A 26 11.81 -6.57 2.83
C MET A 26 12.75 -6.71 4.03
N PHE A 27 12.23 -6.63 5.26
CA PHE A 27 13.05 -6.82 6.46
C PHE A 27 13.65 -8.22 6.53
N GLY A 28 12.89 -9.26 6.14
CA GLY A 28 13.40 -10.63 6.05
C GLY A 28 14.54 -10.75 5.04
N MET A 29 14.38 -10.19 3.84
CA MET A 29 15.45 -10.19 2.82
C MET A 29 16.70 -9.44 3.31
N LEU A 30 16.52 -8.32 4.02
CA LEU A 30 17.62 -7.55 4.60
C LEU A 30 18.35 -8.34 5.69
N ALA A 31 17.60 -9.02 6.56
CA ALA A 31 18.17 -9.88 7.60
C ALA A 31 18.96 -11.04 6.97
N VAL A 32 18.41 -11.73 5.97
CA VAL A 32 19.11 -12.82 5.25
C VAL A 32 20.40 -12.30 4.62
N TRP A 33 20.36 -11.11 4.01
CA TRP A 33 21.55 -10.50 3.44
C TRP A 33 22.61 -10.19 4.50
N LEU A 34 22.24 -9.56 5.61
CA LEU A 34 23.12 -9.27 6.75
C LEU A 34 23.73 -10.55 7.35
N LEU A 35 22.93 -11.60 7.55
CA LEU A 35 23.42 -12.89 8.04
C LEU A 35 24.41 -13.52 7.05
N ASN A 36 24.12 -13.47 5.75
CA ASN A 36 25.03 -13.99 4.73
C ASN A 36 26.37 -13.24 4.74
N ASP A 37 26.33 -11.90 4.82
CA ASP A 37 27.52 -11.06 4.85
C ASP A 37 28.36 -11.28 6.11
N PHE A 38 27.71 -11.42 7.27
CA PHE A 38 28.40 -11.59 8.55
C PHE A 38 28.91 -13.01 8.82
N MET A 39 28.17 -14.05 8.42
CA MET A 39 28.50 -15.44 8.76
C MET A 39 29.15 -16.22 7.61
N LEU A 40 28.63 -16.08 6.39
CA LEU A 40 29.05 -16.93 5.25
C LEU A 40 30.02 -16.24 4.31
N GLN A 41 30.02 -14.89 4.26
CA GLN A 41 30.73 -14.08 3.26
C GLN A 41 30.55 -14.62 1.82
N SER A 42 29.38 -15.22 1.55
CA SER A 42 29.14 -15.94 0.30
C SER A 42 28.80 -14.95 -0.82
N ALA A 43 29.77 -14.69 -1.68
CA ALA A 43 29.60 -13.86 -2.87
C ALA A 43 28.48 -14.36 -3.83
N PRO A 44 28.34 -15.69 -4.08
CA PRO A 44 27.26 -16.19 -4.94
C PRO A 44 25.86 -15.89 -4.42
N VAL A 45 25.64 -15.95 -3.11
CA VAL A 45 24.34 -15.68 -2.48
C VAL A 45 24.00 -14.20 -2.64
N ALA A 46 24.95 -13.29 -2.38
CA ALA A 46 24.74 -11.86 -2.55
C ALA A 46 24.42 -11.49 -4.02
N GLN A 47 25.09 -12.15 -4.98
CA GLN A 47 24.91 -11.92 -6.41
C GLN A 47 23.51 -12.30 -6.92
N ILE A 48 22.83 -13.24 -6.27
CA ILE A 48 21.43 -13.62 -6.58
C ILE A 48 20.43 -12.78 -5.76
N LEU A 49 20.73 -12.54 -4.48
CA LEU A 49 19.82 -11.88 -3.56
C LEU A 49 19.60 -10.40 -3.91
N MET A 50 20.65 -9.70 -4.33
CA MET A 50 20.58 -8.28 -4.71
C MET A 50 19.68 -8.00 -5.92
N PRO A 51 19.84 -8.67 -7.07
CA PRO A 51 18.93 -8.46 -8.20
C PRO A 51 17.50 -8.90 -7.87
N ALA A 52 17.31 -10.00 -7.11
CA ALA A 52 15.98 -10.40 -6.65
C ALA A 52 15.33 -9.32 -5.77
N PHE A 53 16.09 -8.69 -4.87
CA PHE A 53 15.63 -7.59 -4.04
C PHE A 53 15.25 -6.34 -4.86
N LEU A 54 16.05 -5.98 -5.86
CA LEU A 54 15.74 -4.87 -6.76
C LEU A 54 14.46 -5.11 -7.57
N VAL A 55 14.30 -6.31 -8.13
CA VAL A 55 13.07 -6.70 -8.84
C VAL A 55 11.87 -6.65 -7.90
N PHE A 56 12.00 -7.15 -6.68
CA PHE A 56 10.93 -7.09 -5.69
C PHE A 56 10.55 -5.65 -5.33
N ILE A 57 11.53 -4.78 -5.09
CA ILE A 57 11.29 -3.34 -4.84
C ILE A 57 10.57 -2.71 -6.01
N ALA A 58 11.01 -2.96 -7.25
CA ALA A 58 10.39 -2.41 -8.44
C ALA A 58 8.92 -2.84 -8.55
N VAL A 59 8.64 -4.15 -8.47
CA VAL A 59 7.27 -4.69 -8.51
C VAL A 59 6.39 -4.08 -7.42
N ARG A 60 6.91 -4.00 -6.19
CA ARG A 60 6.20 -3.40 -5.06
C ARG A 60 5.89 -1.92 -5.32
N PHE A 61 6.87 -1.16 -5.80
CA PHE A 61 6.75 0.27 -6.06
C PHE A 61 5.71 0.54 -7.16
N PHE A 62 5.80 -0.14 -8.29
CA PHE A 62 4.83 0.01 -9.39
C PHE A 62 3.41 -0.39 -8.97
N THR A 63 3.27 -1.42 -8.15
CA THR A 63 1.97 -1.88 -7.65
C THR A 63 1.33 -0.84 -6.72
N ILE A 64 2.12 -0.18 -5.87
CA ILE A 64 1.61 0.79 -4.88
C ILE A 64 1.39 2.18 -5.51
N ILE A 65 2.19 2.59 -6.50
CA ILE A 65 2.11 3.94 -7.11
C ILE A 65 0.69 4.32 -7.52
N LYS A 66 -0.04 3.42 -8.19
CA LYS A 66 -1.39 3.71 -8.70
C LYS A 66 -2.33 4.10 -7.55
N VAL A 67 -2.37 3.26 -6.53
CA VAL A 67 -3.17 3.45 -5.32
C VAL A 67 -2.73 4.69 -4.55
N HIS A 68 -1.41 4.92 -4.45
CA HIS A 68 -0.87 6.08 -3.75
C HIS A 68 -1.26 7.40 -4.42
N ARG A 69 -1.27 7.44 -5.76
CA ARG A 69 -1.74 8.61 -6.52
C ARG A 69 -3.22 8.88 -6.25
N GLU A 70 -4.07 7.86 -6.26
CA GLU A 70 -5.51 8.02 -5.94
C GLU A 70 -5.72 8.57 -4.53
N ILE A 71 -5.06 7.97 -3.53
CA ILE A 71 -5.12 8.45 -2.15
C ILE A 71 -4.64 9.89 -2.05
N LEU A 72 -3.55 10.25 -2.73
CA LEU A 72 -2.97 11.60 -2.66
C LEU A 72 -3.89 12.65 -3.29
N VAL A 73 -4.57 12.32 -4.39
CA VAL A 73 -5.60 13.19 -4.99
C VAL A 73 -6.77 13.37 -4.03
N ALA A 74 -7.30 12.28 -3.48
CA ALA A 74 -8.41 12.35 -2.53
C ALA A 74 -8.02 13.07 -1.22
N LEU A 75 -6.77 12.93 -0.77
CA LEU A 75 -6.24 13.60 0.41
C LEU A 75 -6.16 15.11 0.17
N LYS A 76 -5.71 15.54 -1.01
CA LYS A 76 -5.72 16.96 -1.41
C LYS A 76 -7.12 17.55 -1.45
N GLN A 77 -8.14 16.73 -1.69
CA GLN A 77 -9.56 17.12 -1.68
C GLN A 77 -10.20 17.03 -0.28
N GLY A 78 -9.45 16.64 0.76
CA GLY A 78 -9.97 16.51 2.12
C GLY A 78 -10.93 15.33 2.34
N ARG A 79 -11.02 14.40 1.39
CA ARG A 79 -11.99 13.28 1.41
C ARG A 79 -11.44 11.99 1.99
N VAL A 80 -10.26 12.02 2.60
CA VAL A 80 -9.55 10.83 3.10
C VAL A 80 -9.47 10.82 4.61
N LYS A 81 -9.94 9.73 5.22
CA LYS A 81 -9.63 9.40 6.60
C LYS A 81 -8.53 8.35 6.62
N THR A 82 -7.51 8.58 7.45
CA THR A 82 -6.40 7.63 7.66
C THR A 82 -6.57 6.97 9.02
N GLN A 83 -6.44 5.64 9.08
CA GLN A 83 -6.55 4.85 10.31
C GLN A 83 -5.45 3.79 10.37
N GLY A 84 -5.16 3.31 11.58
CA GLY A 84 -4.19 2.23 11.80
C GLY A 84 -2.74 2.64 11.60
N SER A 85 -1.87 1.65 11.42
CA SER A 85 -0.41 1.83 11.32
C SER A 85 0.22 0.96 10.24
N LYS A 86 1.30 1.46 9.62
CA LYS A 86 2.08 0.77 8.58
C LYS A 86 2.74 -0.53 9.06
N PHE A 87 2.95 -0.63 10.37
CA PHE A 87 3.67 -1.73 11.01
C PHE A 87 2.77 -2.60 11.89
N SER A 88 1.46 -2.40 11.85
CA SER A 88 0.53 -3.22 12.65
C SER A 88 -0.12 -4.27 11.77
N PHE A 89 -0.05 -5.54 12.20
CA PHE A 89 -0.79 -6.63 11.56
C PHE A 89 -2.29 -6.58 11.90
N ASN A 90 -2.62 -6.19 13.14
CA ASN A 90 -4.01 -6.19 13.64
C ASN A 90 -4.78 -4.94 13.24
N ASN A 91 -4.07 -3.82 13.05
CA ASN A 91 -4.67 -2.56 12.60
C ASN A 91 -3.82 -1.95 11.48
N PRO A 92 -3.81 -2.59 10.29
CA PRO A 92 -3.01 -2.14 9.16
C PRO A 92 -3.43 -0.76 8.70
N LEU A 93 -2.49 -0.02 8.11
CA LEU A 93 -2.73 1.31 7.58
C LEU A 93 -3.88 1.27 6.57
N THR A 94 -4.96 1.97 6.90
CA THR A 94 -6.20 1.96 6.12
C THR A 94 -6.56 3.38 5.74
N TYR A 95 -6.86 3.58 4.46
CA TYR A 95 -7.35 4.82 3.90
C TYR A 95 -8.81 4.65 3.49
N VAL A 96 -9.67 5.51 4.01
CA VAL A 96 -11.09 5.56 3.65
C VAL A 96 -11.33 6.82 2.84
N ILE A 97 -11.61 6.66 1.56
CA ILE A 97 -11.92 7.74 0.63
C ILE A 97 -13.44 7.86 0.53
N GLN A 98 -14.00 9.00 0.93
CA GLN A 98 -15.42 9.28 0.73
C GLN A 98 -15.68 9.67 -0.72
N LYS A 99 -16.62 8.98 -1.37
CA LYS A 99 -17.10 9.39 -2.69
C LYS A 99 -17.93 10.66 -2.50
N GLU A 100 -17.74 11.66 -3.36
CA GLU A 100 -18.70 12.76 -3.43
C GLU A 100 -20.05 12.14 -3.74
N GLN A 101 -21.03 12.43 -2.88
CA GLN A 101 -22.43 12.12 -3.17
C GLN A 101 -22.74 12.76 -4.53
N PRO A 102 -23.34 12.04 -5.49
CA PRO A 102 -23.73 12.67 -6.75
C PRO A 102 -24.66 13.83 -6.39
N ALA A 103 -24.21 15.05 -6.73
CA ALA A 103 -25.00 16.26 -6.63
C ALA A 103 -26.15 16.17 -7.64
N SER A 104 -27.17 15.41 -7.29
CA SER A 104 -28.41 15.31 -8.07
C SER A 104 -29.54 14.91 -7.14
N GLN A 105 -29.83 15.81 -6.20
CA GLN A 105 -31.21 16.18 -5.81
C GLN A 105 -31.24 17.69 -5.53
N SER A 106 -30.95 18.46 -6.58
CA SER A 106 -31.43 19.84 -6.72
C SER A 106 -32.60 19.78 -7.70
N GLN A 107 -33.78 19.44 -7.19
CA GLN A 107 -35.04 19.79 -7.85
C GLN A 107 -35.88 20.53 -6.82
N THR A 108 -35.56 21.82 -6.68
CA THR A 108 -36.57 22.86 -6.56
C THR A 108 -37.54 22.70 -7.74
N HIS A 109 -38.79 22.36 -7.45
CA HIS A 109 -39.88 22.84 -8.28
C HIS A 109 -40.80 23.61 -7.34
N ASP A 110 -40.67 24.93 -7.42
CA ASP A 110 -41.71 25.87 -7.02
C ASP A 110 -42.97 25.54 -7.82
N GLU A 111 -44.09 25.32 -7.14
CA GLU A 111 -45.41 25.93 -7.42
C GLU A 111 -46.33 25.77 -6.19
#